data_AF-A0A660SKC4-F1
#
_entry.id   AF-A0A660SKC4-F1
#
_cell.length_a   1.000
_cell.length_b   1.000
_cell.length_c   1.000
_cell.angle_alpha   90.00
_cell.angle_beta   90.00
_cell.angle_gamma   90.00
#
_symmetry.space_group_name_H-M   'P 1'
#
loop_
_entity.id
_entity.type
_entity.pdbx_description
1 polymer ?
#
loop_
_entity_poly.entity_id
_entity_poly.type
_entity_poly.pdbx_seq_one_letter_code
_entity_poly.pdbx_strand_id
1 'polypeptide(L)'
;MRKLMPLISIGLAAIGLLLVTGCQPESDEALIRDLLENSQYTAEGSGFQKENDDTTNLKGAQLSPGFFDLETIPFVRFARWIVRPIPRHIEIDINGDSAWATIEAEAHGWFYVLNESVPGAPVYRREFYDSLVRDVYLEKDEDGWHIVSITPVNIWTKDGKNDITIKDLKAVARPSGAEFHITSSDTLLTKDQLPTFEPNDTVKVTVEAQIEMTSTEADSLWAFLHHGRHPRAGHRIHHRDPFYRLTTWTFEREWVIADDSIVTTPALRHAAVDFIAWSTLWGGEDATYYAAAWALPYIVKKSGEETPPDTE
;
A
#
# COMPACT_ATOMS: atom_id res chain seq x y z
N MET A 1 -63.68 69.47 24.09
CA MET A 1 -62.35 69.32 23.45
C MET A 1 -61.69 68.07 24.03
N ARG A 2 -61.50 67.04 23.20
CA ARG A 2 -60.89 65.75 23.57
C ARG A 2 -59.37 65.86 23.46
N LYS A 3 -58.63 65.31 24.43
CA LYS A 3 -57.26 64.83 24.22
C LYS A 3 -57.14 63.42 24.81
N LEU A 4 -57.05 62.45 23.90
CA LEU A 4 -56.69 61.06 24.16
C LEU A 4 -55.19 60.99 24.48
N MET A 5 -54.83 60.18 25.48
CA MET A 5 -53.48 59.66 25.67
C MET A 5 -53.28 58.41 24.79
N PRO A 6 -52.10 58.19 24.19
CA PRO A 6 -51.80 56.94 23.50
C PRO A 6 -51.21 55.90 24.46
N LEU A 7 -51.84 54.73 24.46
CA LEU A 7 -51.21 53.43 24.77
C LEU A 7 -50.18 53.11 23.67
N ILE A 8 -48.95 52.76 24.04
CA ILE A 8 -47.98 52.04 23.21
C ILE A 8 -47.21 51.10 24.17
N SER A 9 -47.60 49.83 24.29
CA SER A 9 -47.30 48.66 23.45
C SER A 9 -46.11 47.86 24.00
N ILE A 10 -46.47 46.66 24.45
CA ILE A 10 -45.66 45.55 24.91
C ILE A 10 -44.75 45.08 23.77
N GLY A 11 -43.47 44.86 24.07
CA GLY A 11 -42.50 44.25 23.18
C GLY A 11 -41.41 43.53 23.98
N LEU A 12 -41.79 42.50 24.77
CA LEU A 12 -40.82 41.55 25.30
C LEU A 12 -40.38 40.64 24.14
N ALA A 13 -39.21 40.95 23.57
CA ALA A 13 -38.50 40.03 22.70
C ALA A 13 -38.02 38.84 23.54
N ALA A 14 -38.75 37.72 23.44
CA ALA A 14 -38.25 36.42 23.83
C ALA A 14 -37.11 36.06 22.87
N ILE A 15 -35.87 36.31 23.31
CA ILE A 15 -34.66 35.77 22.67
C ILE A 15 -34.69 34.26 22.95
N GLY A 16 -35.33 33.53 22.04
CA GLY A 16 -35.17 32.10 21.90
C GLY A 16 -33.76 31.84 21.42
N LEU A 17 -32.83 31.71 22.36
CA LEU A 17 -31.52 31.12 22.14
C LEU A 17 -31.74 29.60 21.94
N LEU A 18 -32.32 29.24 20.79
CA LEU A 18 -32.20 27.91 20.24
C LEU A 18 -30.71 27.74 19.92
N LEU A 19 -30.01 27.13 20.87
CA LEU A 19 -28.76 26.41 20.64
C LEU A 19 -29.08 25.31 19.62
N VAL A 20 -29.16 25.69 18.36
CA VAL A 20 -28.97 24.78 17.24
C VAL A 20 -27.50 24.38 17.33
N THR A 21 -27.22 23.35 18.12
CA THR A 21 -26.05 22.49 17.92
C THR A 21 -26.24 21.86 16.55
N GLY A 22 -25.97 22.65 15.51
CA GLY A 22 -26.02 22.24 14.13
C GLY A 22 -24.87 21.26 13.93
N CYS A 23 -25.19 19.98 14.07
CA CYS A 23 -24.47 18.94 13.36
C CYS A 23 -24.64 19.30 11.88
N GLN A 24 -23.69 20.06 11.31
CA GLN A 24 -23.68 20.20 9.86
C GLN A 24 -23.46 18.79 9.32
N PRO A 25 -24.29 18.32 8.37
CA PRO A 25 -24.00 17.06 7.70
C PRO A 25 -22.58 17.18 7.15
N GLU A 26 -21.76 16.19 7.47
CA GLU A 26 -20.41 16.10 6.96
C GLU A 26 -20.47 16.09 5.43
N SER A 27 -19.61 16.87 4.78
CA SER A 27 -19.59 16.91 3.32
C SER A 27 -19.24 15.53 2.76
N ASP A 28 -19.82 15.13 1.63
CA ASP A 28 -19.51 13.86 0.99
C ASP A 28 -18.00 13.66 0.77
N GLU A 29 -17.26 14.73 0.46
CA GLU A 29 -15.79 14.69 0.35
C GLU A 29 -15.12 14.27 1.67
N ALA A 30 -15.61 14.76 2.82
CA ALA A 30 -15.06 14.43 4.13
C ALA A 30 -15.40 12.99 4.54
N LEU A 31 -16.62 12.52 4.23
CA LEU A 31 -17.03 11.13 4.43
C LEU A 31 -16.20 10.16 3.56
N ILE A 32 -15.99 10.48 2.29
CA ILE A 32 -15.14 9.69 1.39
C ILE A 32 -13.69 9.70 1.90
N ARG A 33 -13.17 10.86 2.30
CA ARG A 33 -11.80 10.96 2.82
C ARG A 33 -11.60 10.11 4.08
N ASP A 34 -12.52 10.19 5.04
CA ASP A 34 -12.50 9.37 6.25
C ASP A 34 -12.59 7.87 5.92
N LEU A 35 -13.49 7.48 5.01
CA LEU A 35 -13.59 6.10 4.51
C LEU A 35 -12.26 5.62 3.91
N LEU A 36 -11.62 6.40 3.02
CA LEU A 36 -10.37 6.03 2.36
C LEU A 36 -9.15 6.01 3.29
N GLU A 37 -9.19 6.79 4.38
CA GLU A 37 -8.15 6.81 5.41
C GLU A 37 -8.27 5.64 6.39
N ASN A 38 -9.50 5.18 6.65
CA ASN A 38 -9.78 4.12 7.62
C ASN A 38 -10.02 2.73 6.99
N SER A 39 -10.30 2.66 5.69
CA SER A 39 -10.60 1.39 5.03
C SER A 39 -9.37 0.52 4.85
N GLN A 40 -9.48 -0.78 5.08
CA GLN A 40 -8.38 -1.70 4.83
C GLN A 40 -8.04 -1.85 3.34
N TYR A 41 -8.98 -1.56 2.42
CA TYR A 41 -8.77 -1.65 0.97
C TYR A 41 -7.85 -0.55 0.42
N THR A 42 -7.74 0.57 1.13
CA THR A 42 -7.01 1.77 0.70
C THR A 42 -5.95 2.18 1.71
N ALA A 43 -6.13 1.81 2.98
CA ALA A 43 -5.13 1.95 4.03
C ALA A 43 -4.20 0.73 4.02
N GLU A 44 -3.39 0.61 2.96
CA GLU A 44 -2.15 -0.19 3.02
C GLU A 44 -1.28 0.25 4.22
N GLY A 45 -1.56 1.47 4.71
CA GLY A 45 -0.81 2.24 5.69
C GLY A 45 -1.30 2.30 7.13
N SER A 46 -2.22 1.47 7.64
CA SER A 46 -2.26 1.34 9.11
C SER A 46 -0.94 0.75 9.66
N GLY A 47 -0.15 0.07 8.82
CA GLY A 47 1.27 -0.26 9.06
C GLY A 47 2.27 0.82 8.60
N PHE A 48 1.96 1.63 7.57
CA PHE A 48 2.85 2.73 7.15
C PHE A 48 2.77 3.99 8.03
N GLN A 49 1.67 4.19 8.76
CA GLN A 49 1.46 5.36 9.62
C GLN A 49 1.77 5.11 11.10
N LYS A 50 1.74 3.85 11.56
CA LYS A 50 1.85 3.51 12.99
C LYS A 50 3.07 2.65 13.30
N GLU A 51 4.25 3.28 13.28
CA GLU A 51 5.55 2.78 13.79
C GLU A 51 6.48 2.10 12.76
N ASN A 52 7.75 1.94 13.16
CA ASN A 52 8.94 1.59 12.37
C ASN A 52 8.92 0.15 11.80
N ASP A 53 7.89 -0.22 11.05
CA ASP A 53 7.65 -1.63 10.68
C ASP A 53 8.48 -2.14 9.49
N ASP A 54 9.50 -1.40 9.03
CA ASP A 54 10.37 -1.88 7.94
C ASP A 54 11.87 -1.79 8.21
N THR A 55 12.28 -1.10 9.27
CA THR A 55 13.65 -1.13 9.78
C THR A 55 13.66 -0.43 11.13
N THR A 56 14.20 -1.11 12.14
CA THR A 56 14.49 -0.51 13.45
C THR A 56 15.16 0.86 13.32
N ASN A 57 14.92 1.76 14.28
CA ASN A 57 15.55 3.08 14.40
C ASN A 57 17.07 3.04 14.16
N LEU A 58 17.52 3.20 12.92
CA LEU A 58 18.94 3.34 12.59
C LEU A 58 19.39 4.77 12.89
N LYS A 59 19.50 5.10 14.18
CA LYS A 59 20.16 6.33 14.63
C LYS A 59 21.68 6.13 14.57
N GLY A 60 22.26 6.40 13.40
CA GLY A 60 23.70 6.66 13.21
C GLY A 60 24.62 5.42 13.17
N ALA A 61 25.52 5.42 12.19
CA ALA A 61 26.79 4.68 12.08
C ALA A 61 26.90 3.17 12.46
N GLN A 62 25.82 2.48 12.82
CA GLN A 62 25.87 1.09 13.26
C GLN A 62 24.93 0.19 12.46
N LEU A 63 25.28 -0.03 11.19
CA LEU A 63 25.08 -1.33 10.55
C LEU A 63 26.27 -2.22 10.94
N SER A 64 26.40 -2.48 12.24
CA SER A 64 27.36 -3.48 12.74
C SER A 64 26.83 -4.85 12.32
N PRO A 65 27.68 -5.86 12.01
CA PRO A 65 27.26 -7.20 11.58
C PRO A 65 26.34 -7.96 12.55
N GLY A 66 26.01 -7.37 13.71
CA GLY A 66 25.25 -7.97 14.80
C GLY A 66 23.90 -7.34 15.14
N PHE A 67 23.32 -6.42 14.34
CA PHE A 67 21.99 -5.85 14.63
C PHE A 67 21.02 -5.78 13.43
N PHE A 68 19.90 -6.52 13.60
CA PHE A 68 18.52 -6.47 13.07
C PHE A 68 18.18 -6.59 11.56
N ASP A 69 17.25 -7.52 11.26
CA ASP A 69 16.38 -7.70 10.08
C ASP A 69 16.85 -7.07 8.76
N LEU A 70 18.05 -7.44 8.32
CA LEU A 70 18.48 -7.15 6.96
C LEU A 70 17.92 -8.22 6.03
N GLU A 71 17.31 -7.76 4.94
CA GLU A 71 16.93 -8.64 3.85
C GLU A 71 18.18 -9.23 3.25
N THR A 72 18.21 -10.56 3.16
CA THR A 72 19.41 -11.28 2.75
C THR A 72 19.10 -12.14 1.53
N ILE A 73 19.78 -11.82 0.44
CA ILE A 73 19.93 -12.69 -0.73
C ILE A 73 21.39 -13.13 -0.80
N PRO A 74 21.75 -14.15 -1.60
CA PRO A 74 23.13 -14.59 -1.68
C PRO A 74 24.10 -13.41 -1.89
N PHE A 75 25.02 -13.24 -0.94
CA PHE A 75 26.09 -12.24 -0.93
C PHE A 75 25.66 -10.78 -0.79
N VAL A 76 24.38 -10.47 -0.58
CA VAL A 76 23.90 -9.09 -0.37
C VAL A 76 22.94 -9.01 0.79
N ARG A 77 23.21 -8.06 1.68
CA ARG A 77 22.25 -7.63 2.71
C ARG A 77 21.79 -6.23 2.41
N PHE A 78 20.50 -5.96 2.52
CA PHE A 78 19.97 -4.63 2.25
C PHE A 78 18.81 -4.27 3.17
N ALA A 79 18.51 -2.97 3.22
CA ALA A 79 17.43 -2.42 4.00
C ALA A 79 16.91 -1.12 3.38
N ARG A 80 15.59 -0.92 3.44
CA ARG A 80 14.92 0.35 3.14
C ARG A 80 14.54 1.05 4.43
N TRP A 81 15.10 2.22 4.68
CA TRP A 81 14.66 3.09 5.75
C TRP A 81 13.81 4.22 5.17
N ILE A 82 12.50 4.17 5.39
CA ILE A 82 11.54 5.17 4.92
C ILE A 82 11.30 6.22 6.00
N VAL A 83 11.35 7.50 5.63
CA VAL A 83 10.96 8.61 6.52
C VAL A 83 9.44 8.59 6.70
N ARG A 84 8.98 8.55 7.95
CA ARG A 84 7.56 8.46 8.32
C ARG A 84 7.11 9.70 9.11
N PRO A 85 5.80 10.04 9.09
CA PRO A 85 4.73 9.42 8.30
C PRO A 85 4.89 9.70 6.80
N ILE A 86 4.29 8.86 5.95
CA ILE A 86 4.18 9.13 4.51
C ILE A 86 2.89 9.92 4.29
N PRO A 87 2.96 11.22 3.94
CA PRO A 87 1.77 12.01 3.66
C PRO A 87 1.04 11.47 2.43
N ARG A 88 -0.28 11.41 2.50
CA ARG A 88 -1.16 11.03 1.38
C ARG A 88 -1.88 12.27 0.89
N HIS A 89 -1.95 12.43 -0.42
CA HIS A 89 -2.84 13.36 -1.09
C HIS A 89 -4.01 12.56 -1.66
N ILE A 90 -5.24 12.98 -1.38
CA ILE A 90 -6.45 12.33 -1.92
C ILE A 90 -7.25 13.40 -2.64
N GLU A 91 -7.28 13.28 -3.96
CA GLU A 91 -8.14 14.06 -4.87
C GLU A 91 -9.45 13.28 -5.07
N ILE A 92 -10.59 13.96 -4.96
CA ILE A 92 -11.92 13.35 -5.01
C ILE A 92 -12.79 14.14 -6.01
N ASP A 93 -13.33 13.46 -7.00
CA ASP A 93 -14.31 13.98 -7.96
C ASP A 93 -15.67 13.30 -7.73
N ILE A 94 -16.68 14.06 -7.31
CA ILE A 94 -18.00 13.55 -6.92
C ILE A 94 -19.03 13.89 -8.01
N ASN A 95 -19.75 12.88 -8.48
CA ASN A 95 -20.82 13.00 -9.47
C ASN A 95 -22.12 12.33 -8.98
N GLY A 96 -22.90 13.07 -8.18
CA GLY A 96 -24.13 12.54 -7.59
C GLY A 96 -23.81 11.47 -6.55
N ASP A 97 -24.27 10.25 -6.79
CA ASP A 97 -24.09 9.10 -5.89
C ASP A 97 -22.88 8.24 -6.27
N SER A 98 -21.97 8.74 -7.12
CA SER A 98 -20.69 8.10 -7.42
C SER A 98 -19.53 9.07 -7.27
N ALA A 99 -18.34 8.54 -6.99
CA ALA A 99 -17.12 9.33 -6.89
C ALA A 99 -15.90 8.58 -7.42
N TRP A 100 -14.97 9.33 -7.99
CA TRP A 100 -13.63 8.88 -8.31
C TRP A 100 -12.65 9.51 -7.34
N ALA A 101 -11.77 8.72 -6.74
CA ALA A 101 -10.71 9.23 -5.90
C ALA A 101 -9.34 8.72 -6.33
N THR A 102 -8.37 9.62 -6.44
CA THR A 102 -6.97 9.29 -6.70
C THR A 102 -6.17 9.55 -5.43
N ILE A 103 -5.47 8.52 -4.96
CA ILE A 103 -4.64 8.54 -3.77
C ILE A 103 -3.19 8.54 -4.22
N GLU A 104 -2.50 9.63 -3.95
CA GLU A 104 -1.08 9.80 -4.24
C GLU A 104 -0.28 9.88 -2.94
N ALA A 105 0.93 9.35 -2.96
CA ALA A 105 1.89 9.52 -1.87
C ALA A 105 3.32 9.55 -2.42
N GLU A 106 4.22 10.18 -1.67
CA GLU A 106 5.64 10.18 -1.98
C GLU A 106 6.43 9.70 -0.75
N ALA A 107 7.15 8.60 -0.91
CA ALA A 107 8.00 8.01 0.12
C ALA A 107 9.46 8.35 -0.17
N HIS A 108 10.17 8.87 0.82
CA HIS A 108 11.60 9.13 0.69
C HIS A 108 12.36 8.54 1.86
N GLY A 109 13.65 8.28 1.64
CA GLY A 109 14.48 7.67 2.65
C GLY A 109 15.72 7.03 2.05
N TRP A 110 16.39 6.20 2.86
CA TRP A 110 17.70 5.65 2.55
C TRP A 110 17.65 4.15 2.28
N PHE A 111 18.25 3.73 1.17
CA PHE A 111 18.52 2.33 0.85
C PHE A 111 19.94 1.99 1.25
N TYR A 112 20.09 1.11 2.24
CA TYR A 112 21.39 0.61 2.68
C TYR A 112 21.67 -0.73 2.02
N VAL A 113 22.90 -0.94 1.55
CA VAL A 113 23.33 -2.23 1.02
C VAL A 113 24.74 -2.57 1.48
N LEU A 114 24.94 -3.84 1.80
CA LEU A 114 26.22 -4.45 2.09
C LEU A 114 26.41 -5.63 1.14
N ASN A 115 27.40 -5.51 0.25
CA ASN A 115 27.77 -6.58 -0.65
C ASN A 115 28.85 -7.47 0.00
N GLU A 116 28.43 -8.56 0.61
CA GLU A 116 29.30 -9.52 1.31
C GLU A 116 30.15 -10.39 0.38
N SER A 117 30.01 -10.27 -0.95
CA SER A 117 30.90 -10.96 -1.90
C SER A 117 32.36 -10.50 -1.80
N VAL A 118 32.60 -9.32 -1.21
CA VAL A 118 33.93 -8.76 -1.00
C VAL A 118 34.18 -8.61 0.52
N PRO A 119 35.14 -9.33 1.11
CA PRO A 119 35.49 -9.16 2.52
C PRO A 119 35.84 -7.71 2.84
N GLY A 120 35.16 -7.12 3.82
CA GLY A 120 35.36 -5.73 4.20
C GLY A 120 34.70 -4.70 3.28
N ALA A 121 33.76 -5.12 2.41
CA ALA A 121 32.97 -4.20 1.62
C ALA A 121 32.33 -3.11 2.51
N PRO A 122 32.34 -1.84 2.07
CA PRO A 122 31.61 -0.80 2.76
C PRO A 122 30.11 -1.06 2.68
N VAL A 123 29.38 -0.48 3.63
CA VAL A 123 27.93 -0.32 3.48
C VAL A 123 27.71 0.90 2.60
N TYR A 124 27.07 0.71 1.45
CA TYR A 124 26.64 1.82 0.62
C TYR A 124 25.27 2.31 1.08
N ARG A 125 25.09 3.63 1.07
CA ARG A 125 23.82 4.30 1.37
C ARG A 125 23.39 5.07 0.13
N ARG A 126 22.18 4.81 -0.35
CA ARG A 126 21.59 5.49 -1.51
C ARG A 126 20.35 6.23 -1.09
N GLU A 127 20.18 7.41 -1.65
CA GLU A 127 18.94 8.18 -1.49
C GLU A 127 17.88 7.64 -2.44
N PHE A 128 16.63 7.55 -1.97
CA PHE A 128 15.49 7.20 -2.81
C PHE A 128 14.32 8.14 -2.60
N TYR A 129 13.52 8.23 -3.66
CA TYR A 129 12.27 8.95 -3.71
C TYR A 129 11.29 8.14 -4.57
N ASP A 130 10.34 7.48 -3.94
CA ASP A 130 9.34 6.65 -4.59
C ASP A 130 7.99 7.38 -4.61
N SER A 131 7.31 7.35 -5.76
CA SER A 131 5.94 7.82 -5.93
C SER A 131 4.99 6.62 -5.90
N LEU A 132 3.81 6.84 -5.32
CA LEU A 132 2.77 5.83 -5.16
C LEU A 132 1.44 6.40 -5.65
N VAL A 133 0.70 5.63 -6.45
CA VAL A 133 -0.65 6.02 -6.92
C VAL A 133 -1.60 4.83 -6.84
N ARG A 134 -2.82 5.08 -6.36
CA ARG A 134 -3.99 4.17 -6.45
C ARG A 134 -5.23 4.98 -6.78
N ASP A 135 -6.07 4.42 -7.64
CA ASP A 135 -7.39 4.94 -7.92
C ASP A 135 -8.46 4.10 -7.22
N VAL A 136 -9.55 4.76 -6.85
CA VAL A 136 -10.68 4.18 -6.13
C VAL A 136 -11.97 4.70 -6.74
N TYR A 137 -12.89 3.78 -7.05
CA TYR A 137 -14.26 4.12 -7.45
C TYR A 137 -15.20 3.81 -6.28
N LEU A 138 -16.08 4.77 -5.98
CA LEU A 138 -17.00 4.73 -4.86
C LEU A 138 -18.43 4.98 -5.33
N GLU A 139 -19.38 4.39 -4.62
CA GLU A 139 -20.81 4.67 -4.77
C GLU A 139 -21.44 4.95 -3.41
N LYS A 140 -22.57 5.66 -3.43
CA LYS A 140 -23.35 6.02 -2.27
C LYS A 140 -24.71 5.31 -2.31
N ASP A 141 -25.09 4.69 -1.21
CA ASP A 141 -26.41 4.09 -1.03
C ASP A 141 -27.11 4.65 0.23
N GLU A 142 -28.13 3.94 0.72
CA GLU A 142 -28.89 4.32 1.91
C GLU A 142 -28.04 4.29 3.19
N ASP A 143 -26.98 3.49 3.23
CA ASP A 143 -26.09 3.30 4.37
C ASP A 143 -24.84 4.20 4.31
N GLY A 144 -24.49 4.72 3.13
CA GLY A 144 -23.46 5.74 2.95
C GLY A 144 -22.56 5.50 1.74
N TRP A 145 -21.38 6.13 1.76
CA TRP A 145 -20.34 5.88 0.75
C TRP A 145 -19.66 4.53 1.00
N HIS A 146 -19.42 3.78 -0.06
CA HIS A 146 -18.71 2.52 -0.03
C HIS A 146 -17.71 2.41 -1.19
N ILE A 147 -16.65 1.63 -0.98
CA ILE A 147 -15.65 1.35 -2.02
C ILE A 147 -16.21 0.24 -2.92
N VAL A 148 -16.30 0.52 -4.21
CA VAL A 148 -16.76 -0.46 -5.22
C VAL A 148 -15.58 -1.19 -5.83
N SER A 149 -14.56 -0.44 -6.23
CA SER A 149 -13.35 -1.00 -6.85
C SER A 149 -12.11 -0.16 -6.56
N ILE A 150 -10.96 -0.81 -6.63
CA ILE A 150 -9.64 -0.20 -6.43
C ILE A 150 -8.67 -0.69 -7.50
N THR A 151 -7.66 0.11 -7.78
CA THR A 151 -6.50 -0.35 -8.53
C THR A 151 -5.40 -0.91 -7.61
N PRO A 152 -4.47 -1.75 -8.11
CA PRO A 152 -3.18 -1.93 -7.44
C PRO A 152 -2.52 -0.58 -7.13
N VAL A 153 -1.84 -0.44 -5.99
CA VAL A 153 -0.92 0.70 -5.84
C VAL A 153 0.25 0.46 -6.78
N ASN A 154 0.43 1.41 -7.71
CA ASN A 154 1.63 1.48 -8.53
C ASN A 154 2.70 2.29 -7.79
N ILE A 155 3.87 1.70 -7.58
CA ILE A 155 5.00 2.32 -6.90
C ILE A 155 6.19 2.37 -7.85
N TRP A 156 6.85 3.52 -7.98
CA TRP A 156 8.04 3.66 -8.80
C TRP A 156 9.00 4.70 -8.24
N THR A 157 10.29 4.52 -8.51
CA THR A 157 11.29 5.55 -8.18
C THR A 157 11.18 6.73 -9.12
N LYS A 158 10.94 7.92 -8.55
CA LYS A 158 10.94 9.19 -9.26
C LYS A 158 12.34 9.52 -9.75
N ASP A 159 12.44 9.93 -11.01
CA ASP A 159 13.72 10.25 -11.66
C ASP A 159 14.75 9.10 -11.59
N GLY A 160 14.26 7.85 -11.59
CA GLY A 160 15.08 6.65 -11.63
C GLY A 160 15.98 6.63 -12.87
N LYS A 161 17.15 6.00 -12.75
CA LYS A 161 18.11 5.93 -13.87
C LYS A 161 17.56 5.20 -15.09
N ASN A 162 16.76 4.17 -14.87
CA ASN A 162 16.04 3.43 -15.91
C ASN A 162 14.62 3.16 -15.41
N ASP A 163 13.65 3.06 -16.32
CA ASP A 163 12.26 2.84 -15.95
C ASP A 163 11.97 1.35 -15.82
N ILE A 164 11.45 0.93 -14.67
CA ILE A 164 11.03 -0.46 -14.43
C ILE A 164 9.52 -0.52 -14.58
N THR A 165 9.02 -1.41 -15.45
CA THR A 165 7.59 -1.61 -15.64
C THR A 165 7.21 -3.06 -15.42
N ILE A 166 6.24 -3.29 -14.53
CA ILE A 166 5.60 -4.60 -14.35
C ILE A 166 4.55 -4.76 -15.44
N LYS A 167 4.57 -5.89 -16.15
CA LYS A 167 3.75 -6.15 -17.34
C LYS A 167 2.65 -7.18 -17.10
N ASP A 168 2.88 -8.11 -16.17
CA ASP A 168 2.00 -9.25 -15.95
C ASP A 168 2.19 -9.75 -14.52
N LEU A 169 1.09 -10.00 -13.82
CA LEU A 169 1.07 -10.67 -12.52
C LEU A 169 0.00 -11.73 -12.55
N LYS A 170 0.41 -12.99 -12.37
CA LYS A 170 -0.45 -14.16 -12.26
C LYS A 170 -0.27 -14.84 -10.91
N ALA A 171 -1.36 -15.26 -10.30
CA ALA A 171 -1.35 -16.07 -9.10
C ALA A 171 -2.27 -17.28 -9.28
N VAL A 172 -1.79 -18.46 -8.90
CA VAL A 172 -2.55 -19.72 -8.96
C VAL A 172 -2.43 -20.42 -7.62
N ALA A 173 -3.56 -20.65 -6.97
CA ALA A 173 -3.65 -21.29 -5.67
C ALA A 173 -3.94 -22.79 -5.76
N ARG A 174 -3.46 -23.52 -4.74
CA ARG A 174 -3.71 -24.95 -4.53
C ARG A 174 -3.94 -25.22 -3.04
N PRO A 175 -4.95 -26.03 -2.66
CA PRO A 175 -5.82 -26.81 -3.54
C PRO A 175 -7.05 -26.07 -4.07
N SER A 176 -7.39 -24.87 -3.58
CA SER A 176 -8.64 -24.17 -3.94
C SER A 176 -8.83 -24.00 -5.45
N GLY A 177 -7.73 -23.87 -6.20
CA GLY A 177 -7.76 -23.64 -7.64
C GLY A 177 -8.07 -22.19 -8.00
N ALA A 178 -8.07 -21.26 -7.04
CA ALA A 178 -8.26 -19.85 -7.31
C ALA A 178 -7.15 -19.32 -8.23
N GLU A 179 -7.55 -18.50 -9.21
CA GLU A 179 -6.64 -17.88 -10.17
C GLU A 179 -6.87 -16.37 -10.19
N PHE A 180 -5.79 -15.62 -10.34
CA PHE A 180 -5.81 -14.17 -10.47
C PHE A 180 -4.81 -13.75 -11.53
N HIS A 181 -5.18 -12.79 -12.37
CA HIS A 181 -4.33 -12.29 -13.45
C HIS A 181 -4.62 -10.81 -13.72
N ILE A 182 -3.58 -9.98 -13.69
CA ILE A 182 -3.64 -8.59 -14.14
C ILE A 182 -2.43 -8.26 -15.02
N THR A 183 -2.60 -7.29 -15.91
CA THR A 183 -1.56 -6.82 -16.83
C THR A 183 -1.32 -5.31 -16.75
N SER A 184 -2.06 -4.60 -15.90
CA SER A 184 -1.89 -3.16 -15.67
C SER A 184 -2.26 -2.79 -14.24
N SER A 185 -1.48 -1.89 -13.65
CA SER A 185 -1.81 -1.22 -12.39
C SER A 185 -3.02 -0.31 -12.48
N ASP A 186 -3.49 0.03 -13.67
CA ASP A 186 -4.64 0.94 -13.85
C ASP A 186 -5.96 0.16 -13.92
N THR A 187 -5.90 -1.16 -13.75
CA THR A 187 -7.09 -2.03 -13.78
C THR A 187 -7.87 -1.85 -12.48
N LEU A 188 -9.08 -1.28 -12.57
CA LEU A 188 -10.02 -1.29 -11.45
C LEU A 188 -10.54 -2.71 -11.21
N LEU A 189 -10.33 -3.20 -9.99
CA LEU A 189 -10.78 -4.48 -9.50
C LEU A 189 -11.89 -4.25 -8.49
N THR A 190 -13.09 -4.78 -8.75
CA THR A 190 -14.11 -4.88 -7.71
C THR A 190 -13.62 -5.81 -6.60
N LYS A 191 -14.25 -5.74 -5.42
CA LYS A 191 -13.87 -6.59 -4.28
C LYS A 191 -13.88 -8.09 -4.63
N ASP A 192 -14.81 -8.53 -5.47
CA ASP A 192 -14.91 -9.93 -5.90
C ASP A 192 -13.90 -10.31 -7.01
N GLN A 193 -13.24 -9.32 -7.62
CA GLN A 193 -12.15 -9.52 -8.58
C GLN A 193 -10.77 -9.48 -7.93
N LEU A 194 -10.67 -9.10 -6.65
CA LEU A 194 -9.42 -9.16 -5.90
C LEU A 194 -8.96 -10.62 -5.75
N PRO A 195 -7.64 -10.86 -5.68
CA PRO A 195 -7.12 -12.19 -5.42
C PRO A 195 -7.73 -12.72 -4.12
N THR A 196 -8.37 -13.87 -4.22
CA THR A 196 -9.08 -14.49 -3.10
C THR A 196 -8.55 -15.91 -2.93
N PHE A 197 -8.07 -16.23 -1.73
CA PHE A 197 -7.45 -17.52 -1.43
C PHE A 197 -8.04 -18.12 -0.16
N GLU A 198 -7.99 -19.44 -0.05
CA GLU A 198 -8.35 -20.13 1.19
C GLU A 198 -7.14 -20.19 2.15
N PRO A 199 -7.37 -20.24 3.47
CA PRO A 199 -6.33 -20.58 4.44
C PRO A 199 -5.60 -21.88 4.05
N ASN A 200 -4.28 -21.91 4.21
CA ASN A 200 -3.36 -22.99 3.80
C ASN A 200 -3.17 -23.18 2.28
N ASP A 201 -3.76 -22.35 1.42
CA ASP A 201 -3.44 -22.42 0.00
C ASP A 201 -1.94 -22.16 -0.22
N THR A 202 -1.31 -22.97 -1.06
CA THR A 202 -0.03 -22.62 -1.67
C THR A 202 -0.30 -21.88 -2.96
N VAL A 203 0.08 -20.61 -2.99
CA VAL A 203 -0.09 -19.72 -4.13
C VAL A 203 1.23 -19.62 -4.86
N LYS A 204 1.23 -20.00 -6.14
CA LYS A 204 2.33 -19.72 -7.05
C LYS A 204 2.08 -18.39 -7.73
N VAL A 205 2.97 -17.43 -7.47
CA VAL A 205 2.99 -16.11 -8.10
C VAL A 205 3.99 -16.12 -9.23
N THR A 206 3.57 -15.73 -10.42
CA THR A 206 4.44 -15.51 -11.58
C THR A 206 4.29 -14.05 -12.01
N VAL A 207 5.41 -13.36 -12.18
CA VAL A 207 5.41 -11.94 -12.54
C VAL A 207 6.37 -11.70 -13.71
N GLU A 208 5.98 -10.82 -14.62
CA GLU A 208 6.82 -10.29 -15.69
C GLU A 208 7.09 -8.80 -15.48
N ALA A 209 8.35 -8.39 -15.55
CA ALA A 209 8.74 -6.99 -15.54
C ALA A 209 9.88 -6.72 -16.51
N GLN A 210 9.95 -5.50 -17.01
CA GLN A 210 10.95 -5.05 -17.98
C GLN A 210 11.64 -3.79 -17.47
N ILE A 211 12.88 -3.57 -17.92
CA ILE A 211 13.58 -2.30 -17.74
C ILE A 211 13.68 -1.62 -19.11
N GLU A 212 13.16 -0.41 -19.22
CA GLU A 212 13.47 0.48 -20.33
C GLU A 212 14.77 1.23 -20.04
N MET A 213 15.83 0.83 -20.73
CA MET A 213 17.15 1.44 -20.56
C MET A 213 17.17 2.81 -21.23
N THR A 214 17.15 3.88 -20.42
CA THR A 214 17.38 5.25 -20.91
C THR A 214 18.87 5.58 -20.94
N SER A 215 19.67 4.77 -20.24
CA SER A 215 21.13 4.83 -20.20
C SER A 215 21.78 3.78 -21.11
N THR A 216 23.06 3.99 -21.47
CA THR A 216 23.84 3.02 -22.27
C THR A 216 24.33 1.81 -21.47
N GLU A 217 24.08 1.78 -20.16
CA GLU A 217 24.52 0.72 -19.27
C GLU A 217 23.43 -0.33 -19.11
N ALA A 218 23.75 -1.59 -19.42
CA ALA A 218 22.84 -2.69 -19.22
C ALA A 218 22.63 -2.97 -17.72
N ASP A 219 21.38 -3.19 -17.32
CA ASP A 219 21.01 -3.58 -15.96
C ASP A 219 20.07 -4.80 -15.97
N SER A 220 19.75 -5.34 -14.79
CA SER A 220 18.81 -6.44 -14.61
C SER A 220 17.98 -6.26 -13.34
N LEU A 221 17.02 -7.14 -13.10
CA LEU A 221 16.08 -7.04 -11.98
C LEU A 221 16.23 -8.19 -11.00
N TRP A 222 16.00 -7.88 -9.73
CA TRP A 222 15.60 -8.82 -8.70
C TRP A 222 14.17 -8.55 -8.29
N ALA A 223 13.41 -9.62 -8.10
CA ALA A 223 12.02 -9.55 -7.69
C ALA A 223 11.84 -10.13 -6.28
N PHE A 224 10.98 -9.51 -5.49
CA PHE A 224 10.68 -9.87 -4.11
C PHE A 224 9.16 -9.90 -3.90
N LEU A 225 8.68 -10.90 -3.17
CA LEU A 225 7.30 -10.97 -2.72
C LEU A 225 7.24 -10.42 -1.30
N HIS A 226 6.58 -9.29 -1.15
CA HIS A 226 6.25 -8.70 0.13
C HIS A 226 4.95 -9.30 0.64
N HIS A 227 4.95 -9.79 1.87
CA HIS A 227 3.73 -10.23 2.52
C HIS A 227 3.87 -10.17 4.05
N GLY A 228 2.73 -10.07 4.75
CA GLY A 228 2.70 -10.17 6.20
C GLY A 228 2.92 -11.60 6.69
N ARG A 229 3.49 -11.76 7.89
CA ARG A 229 3.36 -12.98 8.69
C ARG A 229 2.02 -12.99 9.42
N HIS A 230 1.56 -14.20 9.74
CA HIS A 230 0.56 -14.49 10.77
C HIS A 230 0.63 -13.46 11.91
N PRO A 231 -0.46 -12.76 12.27
CA PRO A 231 -0.47 -11.85 13.40
C PRO A 231 -0.24 -12.66 14.67
N ARG A 232 0.98 -12.65 15.21
CA ARG A 232 1.19 -12.92 16.62
C ARG A 232 1.14 -11.57 17.31
N ALA A 233 0.38 -11.48 18.40
CA ALA A 233 0.26 -10.27 19.19
C ALA A 233 1.65 -9.68 19.48
N GLY A 234 1.90 -8.47 18.97
CA GLY A 234 3.14 -7.71 19.15
C GLY A 234 4.22 -7.88 18.08
N HIS A 235 4.08 -8.75 17.08
CA HIS A 235 5.08 -8.96 16.01
C HIS A 235 4.43 -8.93 14.62
N ARG A 236 4.35 -7.75 14.01
CA ARG A 236 4.11 -7.63 12.56
C ARG A 236 5.44 -7.85 11.85
N ILE A 237 5.74 -9.10 11.50
CA ILE A 237 6.92 -9.41 10.69
C ILE A 237 6.49 -9.30 9.23
N HIS A 238 6.84 -8.18 8.60
CA HIS A 238 6.83 -8.05 7.15
C HIS A 238 7.96 -8.92 6.58
N HIS A 239 7.66 -9.74 5.57
CA HIS A 239 8.63 -10.61 4.90
C HIS A 239 8.82 -10.18 3.45
N ARG A 240 10.08 -10.17 2.99
CA ARG A 240 10.41 -10.09 1.56
C ARG A 240 11.06 -11.39 1.11
N ASP A 241 10.33 -12.13 0.30
CA ASP A 241 10.76 -13.42 -0.21
C ASP A 241 11.31 -13.26 -1.64
N PRO A 242 12.58 -13.58 -1.92
CA PRO A 242 13.13 -13.43 -3.27
C PRO A 242 12.48 -14.44 -4.23
N PHE A 243 12.12 -13.98 -5.42
CA PHE A 243 11.63 -14.83 -6.49
C PHE A 243 12.78 -15.62 -7.14
N TYR A 244 12.43 -16.78 -7.70
CA TYR A 244 13.27 -17.49 -8.66
C TYR A 244 13.13 -16.86 -10.04
N ARG A 245 14.25 -16.66 -10.74
CA ARG A 245 14.28 -16.14 -12.10
C ARG A 245 14.06 -17.26 -13.11
N LEU A 246 13.00 -17.17 -13.91
CA LEU A 246 12.69 -18.15 -14.97
C LEU A 246 13.29 -17.75 -16.32
N THR A 247 13.21 -16.47 -16.65
CA THR A 247 13.75 -15.89 -17.89
C THR A 247 14.43 -14.56 -17.57
N THR A 248 14.84 -13.79 -18.59
CA THR A 248 15.37 -12.45 -18.35
C THR A 248 14.38 -11.56 -17.57
N TRP A 249 13.08 -11.68 -17.84
CA TRP A 249 12.03 -10.77 -17.40
C TRP A 249 10.92 -11.44 -16.60
N THR A 250 10.94 -12.77 -16.46
CA THR A 250 9.91 -13.54 -15.77
C THR A 250 10.47 -14.16 -14.49
N PHE A 251 9.70 -14.05 -13.42
CA PHE A 251 10.06 -14.51 -12.08
C PHE A 251 8.91 -15.32 -11.46
N GLU A 252 9.21 -16.31 -10.64
CA GLU A 252 8.20 -17.04 -9.86
C GLU A 252 8.56 -17.23 -8.38
N ARG A 253 7.53 -17.30 -7.53
CA ARG A 253 7.65 -17.60 -6.11
C ARG A 253 6.41 -18.37 -5.65
N GLU A 254 6.63 -19.34 -4.77
CA GLU A 254 5.55 -19.98 -4.03
C GLU A 254 5.44 -19.37 -2.63
N TRP A 255 4.22 -19.19 -2.17
CA TRP A 255 3.89 -18.64 -0.87
C TRP A 255 2.68 -19.35 -0.29
N VAL A 256 2.74 -19.69 1.00
CA VAL A 256 1.64 -20.35 1.71
C VAL A 256 0.80 -19.30 2.42
N ILE A 257 -0.49 -19.26 2.10
CA ILE A 257 -1.47 -18.40 2.79
C ILE A 257 -1.61 -18.91 4.21
N ALA A 258 -1.17 -18.10 5.17
CA ALA A 258 -1.20 -18.47 6.57
C ALA A 258 -2.63 -18.81 7.02
N ASP A 259 -2.77 -20.01 7.60
CA ASP A 259 -3.92 -20.43 8.38
C ASP A 259 -3.88 -19.76 9.73
N ASP A 260 -4.41 -18.54 9.72
CA ASP A 260 -4.48 -17.71 10.90
C ASP A 260 -5.62 -18.18 11.78
N SER A 261 -5.49 -19.35 12.40
CA SER A 261 -6.46 -19.86 13.40
C SER A 261 -6.72 -18.92 14.60
N ILE A 262 -6.00 -17.79 14.67
CA ILE A 262 -6.10 -16.73 15.69
C ILE A 262 -6.76 -15.45 15.11
N VAL A 263 -6.87 -15.28 13.79
CA VAL A 263 -7.53 -14.15 13.12
C VAL A 263 -8.88 -14.64 12.56
N THR A 264 -9.91 -13.81 12.65
CA THR A 264 -11.21 -14.10 12.03
C THR A 264 -11.09 -14.05 10.51
N THR A 265 -11.31 -15.18 9.83
CA THR A 265 -11.69 -15.18 8.41
C THR A 265 -13.18 -14.84 8.30
N PRO A 266 -13.63 -14.12 7.26
CA PRO A 266 -12.85 -13.58 6.14
C PRO A 266 -11.95 -12.41 6.55
N ALA A 267 -10.78 -12.26 5.93
CA ALA A 267 -9.82 -11.20 6.25
C ALA A 267 -9.22 -10.56 4.98
N LEU A 268 -9.05 -9.23 5.00
CA LEU A 268 -8.29 -8.51 3.99
C LEU A 268 -6.81 -8.45 4.41
N ARG A 269 -5.91 -8.75 3.49
CA ARG A 269 -4.46 -8.73 3.70
C ARG A 269 -3.78 -8.04 2.53
N HIS A 270 -2.49 -7.73 2.66
CA HIS A 270 -1.73 -7.03 1.64
C HIS A 270 -0.50 -7.82 1.23
N ALA A 271 -0.21 -7.79 -0.06
CA ALA A 271 1.02 -8.28 -0.64
C ALA A 271 1.53 -7.30 -1.70
N ALA A 272 2.83 -7.32 -1.96
CA ALA A 272 3.40 -6.56 -3.07
C ALA A 272 4.43 -7.39 -3.83
N VAL A 273 4.54 -7.16 -5.13
CA VAL A 273 5.67 -7.60 -5.93
C VAL A 273 6.59 -6.40 -6.13
N ASP A 274 7.82 -6.51 -5.66
CA ASP A 274 8.82 -5.43 -5.67
C ASP A 274 10.01 -5.82 -6.54
N PHE A 275 10.37 -4.94 -7.45
CA PHE A 275 11.50 -5.08 -8.35
C PHE A 275 12.57 -4.07 -8.01
N ILE A 276 13.78 -4.56 -7.74
CA ILE A 276 14.94 -3.74 -7.45
C ILE A 276 15.97 -3.99 -8.55
N ALA A 277 16.52 -2.91 -9.10
CA ALA A 277 17.58 -3.03 -10.09
C ALA A 277 18.86 -3.68 -9.53
N TRP A 278 19.59 -4.38 -10.39
CA TRP A 278 20.84 -5.02 -10.01
C TRP A 278 21.90 -3.98 -9.61
N SER A 279 22.04 -2.87 -10.32
CA SER A 279 22.97 -1.82 -9.86
C SER A 279 22.58 -1.23 -8.49
N THR A 280 21.29 -1.17 -8.15
CA THR A 280 20.84 -0.80 -6.79
C THR A 280 21.31 -1.80 -5.73
N LEU A 281 21.55 -3.07 -6.05
CA LEU A 281 21.93 -4.08 -5.04
C LEU A 281 23.44 -4.39 -5.05
N TRP A 282 24.08 -4.37 -6.21
CA TRP A 282 25.51 -4.74 -6.36
C TRP A 282 26.40 -3.60 -6.84
N GLY A 283 25.84 -2.46 -7.23
CA GLY A 283 26.62 -1.31 -7.67
C GLY A 283 27.46 -0.71 -6.54
N GLY A 284 28.53 -0.01 -6.93
CA GLY A 284 29.43 0.68 -6.01
C GLY A 284 28.83 1.96 -5.41
N GLU A 285 29.72 2.85 -4.94
CA GLU A 285 29.36 4.13 -4.30
C GLU A 285 28.51 5.04 -5.18
N ASP A 286 28.77 5.05 -6.49
CA ASP A 286 28.06 5.91 -7.46
C ASP A 286 26.74 5.31 -7.98
N ALA A 287 26.35 4.12 -7.51
CA ALA A 287 25.11 3.51 -7.95
C ALA A 287 23.90 4.23 -7.37
N THR A 288 22.90 4.48 -8.21
CA THR A 288 21.62 5.09 -7.81
C THR A 288 20.62 4.01 -7.40
N TYR A 289 19.68 4.38 -6.52
CA TYR A 289 18.53 3.54 -6.26
C TYR A 289 17.50 3.73 -7.36
N TYR A 290 16.92 2.62 -7.81
CA TYR A 290 15.65 2.63 -8.53
C TYR A 290 14.96 1.26 -8.43
N ALA A 291 13.65 1.31 -8.28
CA ALA A 291 12.76 0.18 -8.04
C ALA A 291 11.36 0.47 -8.63
N ALA A 292 10.56 -0.59 -8.77
CA ALA A 292 9.13 -0.48 -9.01
C ALA A 292 8.39 -1.62 -8.30
N ALA A 293 7.18 -1.35 -7.83
CA ALA A 293 6.38 -2.35 -7.17
C ALA A 293 4.89 -2.20 -7.49
N TRP A 294 4.17 -3.32 -7.47
CA TRP A 294 2.70 -3.31 -7.38
C TRP A 294 2.32 -3.87 -6.02
N ALA A 295 1.55 -3.10 -5.25
CA ALA A 295 0.92 -3.57 -4.02
C ALA A 295 -0.58 -3.73 -4.23
N LEU A 296 -1.13 -4.84 -3.73
CA LEU A 296 -2.53 -5.16 -3.90
C LEU A 296 -3.05 -5.86 -2.64
N PRO A 297 -4.26 -5.52 -2.18
CA PRO A 297 -4.92 -6.32 -1.17
C PRO A 297 -5.40 -7.64 -1.76
N TYR A 298 -5.46 -8.66 -0.91
CA TYR A 298 -6.02 -9.96 -1.24
C TYR A 298 -6.91 -10.42 -0.09
N ILE A 299 -7.92 -11.22 -0.41
CA ILE A 299 -8.90 -11.70 0.55
C ILE A 299 -8.54 -13.13 0.94
N VAL A 300 -8.53 -13.41 2.23
CA VAL A 300 -8.44 -14.77 2.76
C VAL A 300 -9.80 -15.15 3.33
N LYS A 301 -10.48 -16.09 2.67
CA LYS A 301 -11.79 -16.57 3.09
C LYS A 301 -12.04 -18.00 2.62
N LYS A 302 -12.91 -18.72 3.30
CA LYS A 302 -13.41 -20.02 2.84
C LYS A 302 -14.53 -19.83 1.83
N SER A 303 -14.74 -20.85 1.00
CA SER A 303 -15.90 -20.89 0.11
C SER A 303 -17.22 -20.67 0.88
N GLY A 304 -18.02 -19.70 0.42
CA GLY A 304 -19.29 -19.31 1.02
C GLY A 304 -19.22 -18.22 2.09
N GLU A 305 -18.03 -17.79 2.52
CA GLU A 305 -17.87 -16.62 3.39
C GLU A 305 -18.07 -15.32 2.60
N GLU A 306 -18.66 -14.33 3.26
CA GLU A 306 -18.83 -12.98 2.70
C GLU A 306 -17.47 -12.28 2.53
N THR A 307 -17.42 -11.31 1.62
CA THR A 307 -16.23 -10.49 1.42
C THR A 307 -16.11 -9.46 2.56
N PRO A 308 -14.91 -9.17 3.11
CA PRO A 308 -14.78 -8.22 4.21
C PRO A 308 -15.39 -6.84 3.89
N PRO A 309 -16.04 -6.18 4.86
CA PRO A 309 -16.56 -4.82 4.67
C PRO A 309 -15.43 -3.79 4.50
N ASP A 310 -15.77 -2.56 4.14
CA ASP A 310 -14.76 -1.51 3.91
C ASP A 310 -13.96 -1.14 5.16
N THR A 311 -14.60 -1.19 6.32
CA THR A 311 -14.02 -0.87 7.64
C THR A 311 -14.21 -2.05 8.59
N GLU A 312 -13.21 -2.35 9.43
CA GLU A 312 -13.32 -3.34 10.52
C GLU A 312 -14.32 -2.94 11.62
#